data_AF-A0A3C0BWU2-F1
#
_entry.id   AF-A0A3C0BWU2-F1
#
_cell.length_a   1.000
_cell.length_b   1.000
_cell.length_c   1.000
_cell.angle_alpha   90.00
_cell.angle_beta   90.00
_cell.angle_gamma   90.00
#
_symmetry.space_group_name_H-M   'P 1'
#
loop_
_entity.id
_entity.type
_entity.pdbx_description
1 polymer ?
#
loop_
_entity_poly.entity_id
_entity_poly.type
_entity_poly.pdbx_seq_one_letter_code
_entity_poly.pdbx_strand_id
1 'polypeptide(L)'
;MIGAQAKACFTWLCAVVLGCGPAVGAEAFITDQSGDEVSVLDLGLKHVVARIPVSGKPAGIAMAPDGRTAYVTSTEGKHVSVIDTASRKIVAQIAIPDTPLGIAADPAGSFIYVAGFYQPRLYKIDLKAGAIVASIEVGASPSGVALTPDGTLIVTADRDDDQISIIDAKTFTRKGTVKVGAHPFGVTVDPRGERAYAANVESNTISVVDLKAETLLGSVATGKRPYAVALAKGRGFSTDQYGGTVSVFDLATLQPVKRISVGDYPEGIETSADGNSVYVVNWFSNEVWAIDAETLAVTAKMPVGDGPRAFGTFLRETL
;
A
#
# COMPACT_ATOMS: atom_id res chain seq x y z
N MET A 1 -32.51 -77.11 16.59
CA MET A 1 -32.15 -75.98 17.46
C MET A 1 -30.65 -75.73 17.31
N ILE A 2 -30.23 -74.45 17.28
CA ILE A 2 -28.84 -73.94 17.17
C ILE A 2 -28.33 -73.99 15.70
N GLY A 3 -28.18 -72.89 14.94
CA GLY A 3 -27.20 -71.78 15.04
C GLY A 3 -26.02 -72.10 14.09
N ALA A 4 -25.43 -71.25 13.23
CA ALA A 4 -25.35 -69.80 13.10
C ALA A 4 -24.67 -69.41 11.75
N GLN A 5 -24.61 -68.09 11.50
CA GLN A 5 -23.68 -67.32 10.66
C GLN A 5 -24.08 -66.96 9.22
N ALA A 6 -24.76 -65.82 9.08
CA ALA A 6 -24.66 -64.95 7.91
C ALA A 6 -23.78 -63.74 8.29
N LYS A 7 -22.65 -63.58 7.60
CA LYS A 7 -21.76 -62.41 7.73
C LYS A 7 -22.42 -61.21 7.06
N ALA A 8 -22.88 -60.23 7.85
CA ALA A 8 -23.25 -58.92 7.34
C ALA A 8 -21.98 -58.06 7.22
N CYS A 9 -21.60 -57.75 5.98
CA CYS A 9 -20.51 -56.83 5.67
C CYS A 9 -21.05 -55.40 5.81
N PHE A 10 -20.75 -54.71 6.91
CA PHE A 10 -21.04 -53.29 7.07
C PHE A 10 -19.97 -52.48 6.35
N THR A 11 -20.27 -51.99 5.15
CA THR A 11 -19.49 -50.95 4.49
C THR A 11 -19.79 -49.62 5.18
N TRP A 12 -18.84 -49.14 5.99
CA TRP A 12 -18.82 -47.77 6.49
C TRP A 12 -18.56 -46.83 5.31
N LEU A 13 -19.58 -46.08 4.89
CA LEU A 13 -19.40 -44.94 4.00
C LEU A 13 -18.92 -43.75 4.85
N CYS A 14 -17.60 -43.53 4.93
CA CYS A 14 -17.06 -42.28 5.44
C CYS A 14 -17.45 -41.16 4.47
N ALA A 15 -18.49 -40.39 4.80
CA ALA A 15 -18.76 -39.13 4.13
C ALA A 15 -17.64 -38.15 4.51
N VAL A 16 -16.70 -37.94 3.59
CA VAL A 16 -15.77 -36.82 3.67
C VAL A 16 -16.57 -35.55 3.46
N VAL A 17 -16.90 -34.86 4.55
CA VAL A 17 -17.38 -33.49 4.47
C VAL A 17 -16.17 -32.64 4.10
N LEU A 18 -15.99 -32.38 2.81
CA LEU A 18 -15.14 -31.30 2.33
C LEU A 18 -15.79 -29.99 2.80
N GLY A 19 -15.36 -29.53 3.97
CA GLY A 19 -15.66 -28.18 4.44
C GLY A 19 -15.00 -27.18 3.51
N CYS A 20 -15.69 -26.78 2.45
CA CYS A 20 -15.38 -25.54 1.75
C CYS A 20 -15.80 -24.42 2.69
N GLY A 21 -14.88 -23.95 3.54
CA GLY A 21 -15.04 -22.65 4.17
C GLY A 21 -15.29 -21.61 3.07
N PRO A 22 -16.04 -20.53 3.34
CA PRO A 22 -16.18 -19.47 2.36
C PRO A 22 -14.78 -19.00 1.98
N ALA A 23 -14.47 -18.99 0.69
CA ALA A 23 -13.31 -18.27 0.20
C ALA A 23 -13.45 -16.83 0.72
N VAL A 24 -12.52 -16.40 1.57
CA VAL A 24 -12.50 -15.02 2.03
C VAL A 24 -12.26 -14.19 0.77
N GLY A 25 -13.22 -13.32 0.41
CA GLY A 25 -13.05 -12.43 -0.74
C GLY A 25 -11.87 -11.50 -0.55
N ALA A 26 -11.40 -10.88 -1.63
CA ALA A 26 -10.39 -9.83 -1.52
C ALA A 26 -10.90 -8.69 -0.61
N GLU A 27 -10.06 -8.27 0.34
CA GLU A 27 -10.35 -7.20 1.29
C GLU A 27 -9.42 -6.02 1.06
N ALA A 28 -9.84 -4.82 1.45
CA ALA A 28 -9.00 -3.64 1.56
C ALA A 28 -9.00 -3.13 3.01
N PHE A 29 -7.83 -2.86 3.57
CA PHE A 29 -7.63 -2.33 4.91
C PHE A 29 -7.36 -0.83 4.80
N ILE A 30 -8.38 -0.03 5.00
CA ILE A 30 -8.34 1.42 4.76
C ILE A 30 -8.06 2.14 6.08
N THR A 31 -6.95 2.87 6.16
CA THR A 31 -6.67 3.74 7.30
C THR A 31 -7.59 4.96 7.26
N ASP A 32 -8.47 5.07 8.24
CA ASP A 32 -9.42 6.18 8.40
C ASP A 32 -8.83 7.16 9.41
N GLN A 33 -8.04 8.11 8.91
CA GLN A 33 -7.18 8.96 9.73
C GLN A 33 -7.99 9.82 10.70
N SER A 34 -9.13 10.36 10.25
CA SER A 34 -9.97 11.23 11.10
C SER A 34 -10.77 10.41 12.10
N GLY A 35 -11.21 9.21 11.70
CA GLY A 35 -11.95 8.24 12.52
C GLY A 35 -11.13 7.48 13.56
N ASP A 36 -9.78 7.56 13.53
CA ASP A 36 -8.89 6.79 14.41
C ASP A 36 -9.16 5.27 14.33
N GLU A 37 -9.35 4.77 13.10
CA GLU A 37 -9.64 3.36 12.84
C GLU A 37 -9.05 2.87 11.51
N VAL A 38 -9.17 1.55 11.30
CA VAL A 38 -9.01 0.91 9.99
C VAL A 38 -10.33 0.26 9.61
N SER A 39 -10.92 0.71 8.50
CA SER A 39 -12.05 0.02 7.85
C SER A 39 -11.55 -1.20 7.09
N VAL A 40 -12.13 -2.37 7.36
CA VAL A 40 -11.95 -3.58 6.54
C VAL A 40 -13.09 -3.64 5.55
N LEU A 41 -12.79 -3.29 4.30
CA LEU A 41 -13.73 -3.27 3.18
C LEU A 41 -13.66 -4.60 2.42
N ASP A 42 -14.77 -5.32 2.32
CA ASP A 42 -14.87 -6.47 1.41
C ASP A 42 -15.15 -5.96 -0.01
N LEU A 43 -14.25 -6.24 -0.96
CA LEU A 43 -14.30 -5.70 -2.32
C LEU A 43 -15.36 -6.39 -3.19
N GLY A 44 -15.72 -7.64 -2.88
CA GLY A 44 -16.77 -8.36 -3.56
C GLY A 44 -18.16 -7.92 -3.08
N LEU A 45 -18.32 -7.77 -1.77
CA LEU A 45 -19.56 -7.31 -1.13
C LEU A 45 -19.74 -5.78 -1.18
N LYS A 46 -18.67 -5.04 -1.49
CA LYS A 46 -18.65 -3.58 -1.67
C LYS A 46 -19.08 -2.78 -0.43
N HIS A 47 -18.80 -3.30 0.76
CA HIS A 47 -19.07 -2.60 2.02
C HIS A 47 -18.08 -2.98 3.13
N VAL A 48 -17.96 -2.11 4.13
CA VAL A 48 -17.14 -2.33 5.32
C VAL A 48 -17.71 -3.47 6.15
N VAL A 49 -16.92 -4.52 6.34
CA VAL A 49 -17.26 -5.75 7.10
C VAL A 49 -16.66 -5.76 8.51
N ALA A 50 -15.74 -4.84 8.82
CA ALA A 50 -15.27 -4.59 10.19
C ALA A 50 -14.58 -3.24 10.31
N ARG A 51 -14.45 -2.77 11.56
CA ARG A 51 -13.66 -1.62 11.95
C ARG A 51 -12.70 -2.02 13.06
N ILE A 52 -11.44 -1.62 12.93
CA ILE A 52 -10.39 -1.89 13.91
C ILE A 52 -9.95 -0.55 14.49
N PRO A 53 -10.23 -0.25 15.76
CA PRO A 53 -9.78 0.99 16.38
C PRO A 53 -8.25 1.09 16.39
N VAL A 54 -7.70 2.17 15.84
CA VAL A 54 -6.25 2.46 15.80
C VAL A 54 -6.06 3.92 16.16
N SER A 55 -5.69 4.19 17.41
CA SER A 55 -5.55 5.56 17.92
C SER A 55 -4.33 6.29 17.36
N GLY A 56 -4.46 7.59 17.13
CA GLY A 56 -3.32 8.47 16.89
C GLY A 56 -3.10 8.76 15.41
N LYS A 57 -4.19 8.93 14.68
CA LYS A 57 -4.23 9.34 13.27
C LYS A 57 -3.52 8.32 12.36
N PRO A 58 -4.12 7.13 12.16
CA PRO A 58 -3.58 6.12 11.28
C PRO A 58 -3.49 6.67 9.85
N ALA A 59 -2.34 6.53 9.20
CA ALA A 59 -2.09 7.17 7.90
C ALA A 59 -1.54 6.17 6.88
N GLY A 60 -0.30 5.73 7.07
CA GLY A 60 0.35 4.77 6.20
C GLY A 60 -0.02 3.34 6.56
N ILE A 61 -0.04 2.48 5.55
CA ILE A 61 -0.30 1.05 5.72
C ILE A 61 0.60 0.24 4.79
N ALA A 62 1.10 -0.89 5.30
CA ALA A 62 1.75 -1.92 4.51
C ALA A 62 1.15 -3.28 4.83
N MET A 63 0.61 -3.95 3.83
CA MET A 63 0.19 -5.36 3.92
C MET A 63 1.42 -6.26 3.78
N ALA A 64 1.55 -7.25 4.67
CA ALA A 64 2.56 -8.29 4.54
C ALA A 64 2.31 -9.12 3.26
N PRO A 65 3.36 -9.64 2.58
CA PRO A 65 3.20 -10.38 1.33
C PRO A 65 2.27 -11.60 1.41
N ASP A 66 2.12 -12.20 2.59
CA ASP A 66 1.22 -13.33 2.82
C ASP A 66 -0.23 -12.92 3.18
N GLY A 67 -0.51 -11.62 3.25
CA GLY A 67 -1.81 -11.05 3.58
C GLY A 67 -2.27 -11.31 5.02
N ARG A 68 -1.42 -11.85 5.91
CA ARG A 68 -1.80 -12.22 7.28
C ARG A 68 -1.62 -11.08 8.28
N THR A 69 -0.78 -10.11 7.95
CA THR A 69 -0.48 -8.98 8.83
C THR A 69 -0.58 -7.66 8.08
N ALA A 70 -1.21 -6.66 8.67
CA ALA A 70 -1.14 -5.27 8.20
C ALA A 70 -0.38 -4.42 9.23
N TYR A 71 0.51 -3.56 8.75
CA TYR A 71 1.29 -2.63 9.57
C TYR A 71 0.80 -1.21 9.32
N VAL A 72 0.36 -0.51 10.37
CA VAL A 72 -0.28 0.80 10.25
C VAL A 72 0.50 1.85 11.04
N THR A 73 0.99 2.88 10.38
CA THR A 73 1.63 4.03 11.05
C THR A 73 0.57 4.94 11.64
N SER A 74 0.78 5.39 12.88
CA SER A 74 -0.06 6.36 13.58
C SER A 74 0.75 7.63 13.80
N THR A 75 0.46 8.69 13.02
CA THR A 75 1.32 9.89 12.93
C THR A 75 1.41 10.60 14.28
N GLU A 76 0.27 10.88 14.91
CA GLU A 76 0.22 11.55 16.21
C GLU A 76 0.48 10.57 17.36
N GLY A 77 0.13 9.29 17.16
CA GLY A 77 0.36 8.21 18.11
C GLY A 77 1.83 7.79 18.24
N LYS A 78 2.69 8.17 17.29
CA LYS A 78 4.13 7.84 17.26
C LYS A 78 4.43 6.34 17.39
N HIS A 79 3.63 5.51 16.72
CA HIS A 79 3.83 4.06 16.72
C HIS A 79 3.38 3.43 15.40
N VAL A 80 3.80 2.18 15.19
CA VAL A 80 3.21 1.27 14.21
C VAL A 80 2.33 0.26 14.94
N SER A 81 1.07 0.15 14.54
CA SER A 81 0.19 -0.93 14.98
C SER A 81 0.35 -2.14 14.07
N VAL A 82 0.52 -3.33 14.66
CA VAL A 82 0.60 -4.61 13.96
C VAL A 82 -0.75 -5.31 14.09
N ILE A 83 -1.44 -5.49 12.97
CA ILE A 83 -2.79 -6.04 12.90
C ILE A 83 -2.75 -7.44 12.32
N ASP A 84 -3.26 -8.43 13.05
CA ASP A 84 -3.58 -9.75 12.50
C ASP A 84 -4.87 -9.64 11.68
N THR A 85 -4.78 -9.90 10.38
CA THR A 85 -5.86 -9.64 9.43
C THR A 85 -6.99 -10.66 9.52
N ALA A 86 -6.71 -11.87 10.01
CA ALA A 86 -7.72 -12.91 10.17
C ALA A 86 -8.62 -12.65 11.39
N SER A 87 -8.04 -12.34 12.54
CA SER A 87 -8.76 -12.03 13.78
C SER A 87 -9.21 -10.56 13.85
N ARG A 88 -8.66 -9.69 12.99
CA ARG A 88 -8.93 -8.25 12.92
C ARG A 88 -8.58 -7.55 14.23
N LYS A 89 -7.44 -7.90 14.81
CA LYS A 89 -6.96 -7.38 16.10
C LYS A 89 -5.56 -6.82 15.98
N ILE A 90 -5.31 -5.74 16.71
CA ILE A 90 -3.95 -5.28 16.99
C ILE A 90 -3.30 -6.31 17.92
N VAL A 91 -2.19 -6.90 17.48
CA VAL A 91 -1.43 -7.91 18.24
C VAL A 91 -0.14 -7.34 18.83
N ALA A 92 0.34 -6.22 18.32
CA ALA A 92 1.48 -5.49 18.86
C ALA A 92 1.45 -4.01 18.46
N GLN A 93 2.18 -3.18 19.20
CA GLN A 93 2.48 -1.81 18.84
C GLN A 93 3.98 -1.57 19.01
N ILE A 94 4.60 -0.92 18.03
CA ILE A 94 6.03 -0.64 17.99
C ILE A 94 6.21 0.87 18.05
N ALA A 95 6.82 1.38 19.13
CA ALA A 95 7.06 2.81 19.29
C ALA A 95 8.07 3.31 18.26
N ILE A 96 7.76 4.46 17.64
CA ILE A 96 8.65 5.15 16.71
C ILE A 96 9.08 6.45 17.38
N PRO A 97 10.39 6.75 17.47
CA PRO A 97 10.89 7.95 18.13
C PRO A 97 10.73 9.21 17.25
N ASP A 98 9.65 9.30 16.46
CA ASP A 98 9.32 10.40 15.58
C ASP A 98 7.83 10.36 15.16
N THR A 99 7.42 11.11 14.13
CA THR A 99 6.11 11.06 13.48
C THR A 99 6.16 10.09 12.28
N PRO A 100 5.71 8.84 12.42
CA PRO A 100 5.78 7.87 11.33
C PRO A 100 4.75 8.20 10.25
N LEU A 101 5.14 8.15 8.97
CA LEU A 101 4.22 8.39 7.84
C LEU A 101 4.19 7.22 6.85
N GLY A 102 5.03 7.22 5.80
CA GLY A 102 5.10 6.12 4.86
C GLY A 102 5.74 4.88 5.48
N ILE A 103 5.25 3.73 5.06
CA ILE A 103 5.68 2.42 5.54
C ILE A 103 5.72 1.44 4.37
N ALA A 104 6.71 0.56 4.36
CA ALA A 104 6.79 -0.55 3.42
C ALA A 104 7.26 -1.83 4.12
N ALA A 105 6.71 -2.97 3.71
CA ALA A 105 7.10 -4.28 4.19
C ALA A 105 8.11 -4.94 3.24
N ASP A 106 9.11 -5.61 3.81
CA ASP A 106 10.06 -6.44 3.07
C ASP A 106 9.33 -7.62 2.40
N PRO A 107 9.54 -7.88 1.09
CA PRO A 107 9.02 -9.07 0.41
C PRO A 107 9.39 -10.39 1.11
N ALA A 108 10.53 -10.45 1.82
CA ALA A 108 10.93 -11.62 2.60
C ALA A 108 10.23 -11.72 3.98
N GLY A 109 9.44 -10.71 4.37
CA GLY A 109 8.62 -10.71 5.59
C GLY A 109 9.40 -10.55 6.90
N SER A 110 10.68 -10.15 6.84
CA SER A 110 11.54 -10.02 8.03
C SER A 110 11.55 -8.61 8.62
N PHE A 111 11.39 -7.59 7.77
CA PHE A 111 11.50 -6.19 8.16
C PHE A 111 10.34 -5.35 7.66
N ILE A 112 10.09 -4.23 8.35
CA ILE A 112 9.36 -3.08 7.81
C ILE A 112 10.25 -1.84 7.87
N TYR A 113 9.97 -0.89 6.99
CA TYR A 113 10.71 0.36 6.86
C TYR A 113 9.75 1.53 7.00
N VAL A 114 10.06 2.46 7.90
CA VAL A 114 9.15 3.55 8.28
C VAL A 114 9.86 4.89 8.14
N ALA A 115 9.26 5.81 7.38
CA ALA A 115 9.73 7.19 7.28
C ALA A 115 9.35 7.98 8.53
N GLY A 116 10.33 8.64 9.14
CA GLY A 116 10.10 9.68 10.15
C GLY A 116 9.86 11.02 9.47
N PHE A 117 8.64 11.55 9.51
CA PHE A 117 8.31 12.73 8.70
C PHE A 117 8.97 14.03 9.21
N TYR A 118 9.24 14.15 10.51
CA TYR A 118 9.83 15.38 11.08
C TYR A 118 11.30 15.21 11.53
N GLN A 119 11.84 14.00 11.41
CA GLN A 119 13.27 13.73 11.47
C GLN A 119 13.69 13.11 10.14
N PRO A 120 14.73 13.62 9.45
CA PRO A 120 15.14 13.10 8.14
C PRO A 120 15.74 11.69 8.22
N ARG A 121 14.91 10.69 8.57
CA ARG A 121 15.32 9.34 8.93
C ARG A 121 14.38 8.30 8.34
N LEU A 122 14.98 7.18 7.95
CA LEU A 122 14.29 5.93 7.69
C LEU A 122 14.63 4.94 8.81
N TYR A 123 13.62 4.34 9.44
CA TYR A 123 13.76 3.34 10.49
C TYR A 123 13.58 1.94 9.91
N LYS A 124 14.50 1.02 10.20
CA LYS A 124 14.41 -0.41 9.91
C LYS A 124 13.98 -1.15 11.17
N ILE A 125 12.85 -1.85 11.09
CA ILE A 125 12.23 -2.55 12.21
C ILE A 125 12.28 -4.04 11.92
N ASP A 126 12.84 -4.82 12.83
CA ASP A 126 12.81 -6.28 12.79
C ASP A 126 11.49 -6.77 13.37
N LEU A 127 10.72 -7.49 12.56
CA LEU A 127 9.37 -7.95 12.91
C LEU A 127 9.38 -9.06 13.96
N LYS A 128 10.44 -9.87 14.03
CA LYS A 128 10.59 -10.91 15.03
C LYS A 128 10.97 -10.32 16.39
N ALA A 129 11.84 -9.30 16.39
CA ALA A 129 12.22 -8.59 17.60
C ALA A 129 11.14 -7.59 18.06
N GLY A 130 10.29 -7.11 17.14
CA GLY A 130 9.30 -6.07 17.41
C GLY A 130 9.93 -4.72 17.73
N ALA A 131 11.10 -4.42 17.16
CA ALA A 131 11.91 -3.27 17.55
C ALA A 131 12.69 -2.67 16.36
N ILE A 132 13.01 -1.38 16.48
CA ILE A 132 13.92 -0.69 15.56
C ILE A 132 15.32 -1.27 15.77
N VAL A 133 15.90 -1.81 14.69
CA VAL A 133 17.25 -2.40 14.71
C VAL A 133 18.29 -1.52 14.03
N ALA A 134 17.85 -0.58 13.19
CA ALA A 134 18.71 0.43 12.59
C ALA A 134 17.91 1.67 12.18
N SER A 135 18.60 2.80 12.03
CA SER A 135 18.08 4.00 11.39
C SER A 135 19.16 4.63 10.53
N ILE A 136 18.78 5.27 9.44
CA ILE A 136 19.70 6.00 8.55
C ILE A 136 19.13 7.38 8.26
N GLU A 137 20.02 8.31 7.94
CA GLU A 137 19.62 9.63 7.45
C GLU A 137 19.25 9.56 5.95
N VAL A 138 18.13 10.19 5.60
CA VAL A 138 17.66 10.40 4.21
C VAL A 138 17.48 11.91 4.00
N GLY A 139 16.77 12.34 2.94
CA GLY A 139 16.45 13.76 2.79
C GLY A 139 15.38 14.26 3.76
N ALA A 140 15.12 15.56 3.73
CA ALA A 140 14.17 16.25 4.59
C ALA A 140 12.71 15.82 4.32
N SER A 141 11.96 15.65 5.41
CA SER A 141 10.55 15.26 5.41
C SER A 141 10.25 14.03 4.54
N PRO A 142 10.92 12.88 4.81
CA PRO A 142 10.68 11.66 4.04
C PRO A 142 9.23 11.23 4.24
N SER A 143 8.56 10.96 3.13
CA SER A 143 7.12 10.76 3.08
C SER A 143 6.79 9.33 2.66
N GLY A 144 6.75 9.04 1.35
CA GLY A 144 6.56 7.70 0.81
C GLY A 144 7.80 6.82 0.94
N VAL A 145 7.57 5.52 1.13
CA VAL A 145 8.60 4.47 1.17
C VAL A 145 8.16 3.34 0.26
N ALA A 146 9.05 2.85 -0.60
CA ALA A 146 8.81 1.67 -1.44
C ALA A 146 10.06 0.77 -1.49
N LEU A 147 9.86 -0.52 -1.77
CA LEU A 147 10.94 -1.48 -2.00
C LEU A 147 10.90 -2.01 -3.43
N THR A 148 12.05 -2.40 -3.96
CA THR A 148 12.08 -3.26 -5.14
C THR A 148 11.47 -4.62 -4.83
N PRO A 149 10.86 -5.31 -5.82
CA PRO A 149 10.22 -6.61 -5.59
C PRO A 149 11.16 -7.70 -5.06
N ASP A 150 12.46 -7.59 -5.35
CA ASP A 150 13.51 -8.48 -4.83
C ASP A 150 14.01 -8.10 -3.43
N GLY A 151 13.49 -7.01 -2.84
CA GLY A 151 13.84 -6.51 -1.52
C GLY A 151 15.25 -5.91 -1.43
N THR A 152 15.93 -5.66 -2.54
CA THR A 152 17.34 -5.22 -2.53
C THR A 152 17.51 -3.71 -2.35
N LEU A 153 16.57 -2.91 -2.85
CA LEU A 153 16.58 -1.45 -2.72
C LEU A 153 15.35 -0.95 -1.99
N ILE A 154 15.54 0.09 -1.18
CA ILE A 154 14.47 0.91 -0.60
C ILE A 154 14.58 2.30 -1.24
N VAL A 155 13.43 2.91 -1.49
CA VAL A 155 13.32 4.26 -2.05
C VAL A 155 12.45 5.11 -1.13
N THR A 156 12.93 6.30 -0.76
CA THR A 156 12.14 7.30 -0.03
C THR A 156 11.88 8.53 -0.89
N ALA A 157 10.68 9.10 -0.79
CA ALA A 157 10.38 10.42 -1.33
C ALA A 157 10.68 11.48 -0.27
N ASP A 158 11.72 12.27 -0.50
CA ASP A 158 12.21 13.27 0.44
C ASP A 158 11.61 14.63 0.06
N ARG A 159 10.46 14.94 0.67
CA ARG A 159 9.55 15.98 0.22
C ARG A 159 10.21 17.36 0.16
N ASP A 160 10.86 17.77 1.23
CA ASP A 160 11.33 19.15 1.35
C ASP A 160 12.71 19.37 0.67
N ASP A 161 13.29 18.30 0.12
CA ASP A 161 14.55 18.32 -0.64
C ASP A 161 14.35 18.11 -2.15
N ASP A 162 13.11 17.95 -2.64
CA ASP A 162 12.78 17.73 -4.05
C ASP A 162 13.54 16.55 -4.68
N GLN A 163 13.65 15.44 -3.95
CA GLN A 163 14.45 14.29 -4.36
C GLN A 163 13.86 12.96 -3.90
N ILE A 164 14.43 11.88 -4.43
CA ILE A 164 14.33 10.56 -3.81
C ILE A 164 15.69 10.12 -3.27
N SER A 165 15.70 9.40 -2.15
CA SER A 165 16.88 8.65 -1.69
C SER A 165 16.74 7.18 -2.08
N ILE A 166 17.84 6.57 -2.53
CA ILE A 166 17.94 5.14 -2.87
C ILE A 166 18.88 4.49 -1.86
N ILE A 167 18.43 3.41 -1.23
CA ILE A 167 19.09 2.76 -0.09
C ILE A 167 19.27 1.28 -0.41
N ASP A 168 20.47 0.73 -0.16
CA ASP A 168 20.70 -0.72 -0.17
C ASP A 168 20.06 -1.33 1.08
N ALA A 169 19.11 -2.24 0.91
CA ALA A 169 18.33 -2.80 2.03
C ALA A 169 19.13 -3.75 2.92
N LYS A 170 20.17 -4.39 2.36
CA LYS A 170 21.01 -5.39 3.04
C LYS A 170 22.02 -4.70 3.95
N THR A 171 22.79 -3.76 3.41
CA THR A 171 23.76 -2.98 4.20
C THR A 171 23.08 -1.88 4.99
N PHE A 172 21.87 -1.49 4.58
CA PHE A 172 21.12 -0.35 5.11
C PHE A 172 21.95 0.92 5.03
N THR A 173 22.45 1.23 3.83
CA THR A 173 23.24 2.43 3.53
C THR A 173 22.69 3.13 2.31
N ARG A 174 22.68 4.46 2.30
CA ARG A 174 22.25 5.25 1.14
C ARG A 174 23.21 5.02 -0.03
N LYS A 175 22.67 4.49 -1.13
CA LYS A 175 23.37 4.25 -2.39
C LYS A 175 23.52 5.55 -3.19
N GLY A 176 22.45 6.35 -3.24
CA GLY A 176 22.43 7.60 -3.99
C GLY A 176 21.16 8.42 -3.74
N THR A 177 21.08 9.57 -4.43
CA THR A 177 19.91 10.46 -4.43
C THR A 177 19.67 10.96 -5.84
N VAL A 178 18.41 11.11 -6.25
CA VAL A 178 18.05 11.64 -7.57
C VAL A 178 17.09 12.81 -7.40
N LYS A 179 17.41 13.97 -7.99
CA LYS A 179 16.50 15.12 -8.00
C LYS A 179 15.26 14.80 -8.85
N VAL A 180 14.09 15.13 -8.31
CA VAL A 180 12.79 14.97 -8.98
C VAL A 180 12.08 16.31 -9.05
N GLY A 181 10.76 16.33 -9.24
CA GLY A 181 9.99 17.57 -9.19
C GLY A 181 9.79 18.04 -7.75
N ALA A 182 9.15 19.20 -7.61
CA ALA A 182 8.92 19.84 -6.32
C ALA A 182 7.96 19.05 -5.42
N HIS A 183 8.38 18.85 -4.17
CA HIS A 183 7.65 18.23 -3.08
C HIS A 183 7.13 16.82 -3.42
N PRO A 184 8.02 15.84 -3.70
CA PRO A 184 7.62 14.46 -3.92
C PRO A 184 6.96 13.89 -2.65
N PHE A 185 5.89 13.12 -2.81
CA PHE A 185 5.16 12.52 -1.69
C PHE A 185 5.07 11.00 -1.79
N GLY A 186 4.21 10.46 -2.65
CA GLY A 186 4.19 9.03 -2.94
C GLY A 186 5.37 8.62 -3.82
N VAL A 187 5.92 7.43 -3.56
CA VAL A 187 6.87 6.76 -4.45
C VAL A 187 6.46 5.31 -4.64
N THR A 188 6.49 4.85 -5.89
CA THR A 188 6.14 3.48 -6.28
C THR A 188 7.26 2.91 -7.15
N VAL A 189 7.62 1.64 -6.94
CA VAL A 189 8.60 0.92 -7.77
C VAL A 189 7.86 -0.03 -8.71
N ASP A 190 8.31 -0.15 -9.96
CA ASP A 190 7.68 -1.07 -10.90
C ASP A 190 7.88 -2.56 -10.52
N PRO A 191 7.05 -3.47 -11.06
CA PRO A 191 7.18 -4.90 -10.80
C PRO A 191 8.51 -5.53 -11.27
N ARG A 192 9.33 -4.81 -12.04
CA ARG A 192 10.66 -5.26 -12.47
C ARG A 192 11.77 -4.77 -11.54
N GLY A 193 11.48 -3.86 -10.62
CA GLY A 193 12.48 -3.19 -9.78
C GLY A 193 13.39 -2.24 -10.55
N GLU A 194 13.01 -1.84 -11.77
CA GLU A 194 13.87 -1.05 -12.67
C GLU A 194 13.63 0.45 -12.51
N ARG A 195 12.37 0.86 -12.31
CA ARG A 195 11.99 2.27 -12.23
C ARG A 195 11.23 2.61 -10.95
N ALA A 196 11.46 3.82 -10.46
CA ALA A 196 10.64 4.46 -9.45
C ALA A 196 9.82 5.63 -10.04
N TYR A 197 8.62 5.81 -9.51
CA TYR A 197 7.66 6.84 -9.90
C TYR A 197 7.36 7.71 -8.68
N ALA A 198 7.80 8.97 -8.70
CA ALA A 198 7.62 9.91 -7.60
C ALA A 198 6.54 10.95 -7.93
N ALA A 199 5.54 11.09 -7.09
CA ALA A 199 4.46 12.05 -7.25
C ALA A 199 4.85 13.42 -6.68
N ASN A 200 5.15 14.37 -7.56
CA ASN A 200 5.64 15.70 -7.21
C ASN A 200 4.47 16.66 -6.99
N VAL A 201 4.05 16.79 -5.73
CA VAL A 201 2.81 17.48 -5.33
C VAL A 201 2.77 18.92 -5.83
N GLU A 202 3.87 19.66 -5.72
CA GLU A 202 3.87 21.08 -6.06
C GLU A 202 4.19 21.35 -7.53
N SER A 203 4.85 20.40 -8.20
CA SER A 203 5.10 20.49 -9.64
C SER A 203 3.93 20.01 -10.51
N ASN A 204 2.95 19.31 -9.94
CA ASN A 204 1.86 18.67 -10.70
C ASN A 204 2.38 17.64 -11.73
N THR A 205 3.43 16.91 -11.37
CA THR A 205 4.06 15.90 -12.24
C THR A 205 4.35 14.58 -11.53
N ILE A 206 4.50 13.51 -12.29
CA ILE A 206 5.19 12.28 -11.85
C ILE A 206 6.59 12.29 -12.43
N SER A 207 7.63 12.15 -11.61
CA SER A 207 9.00 11.87 -12.07
C SER A 207 9.22 10.38 -12.22
N VAL A 208 9.89 9.96 -13.29
CA VAL A 208 10.26 8.56 -13.53
C VAL A 208 11.77 8.42 -13.45
N VAL A 209 12.28 7.59 -12.55
CA VAL A 209 13.70 7.43 -12.24
C VAL A 209 14.15 6.01 -12.55
N ASP A 210 15.28 5.86 -13.22
CA ASP A 210 15.98 4.57 -13.36
C ASP A 210 16.77 4.29 -12.08
N LEU A 211 16.45 3.19 -11.40
CA LEU A 211 17.04 2.85 -10.09
C LEU A 211 18.46 2.29 -10.20
N LYS A 212 18.81 1.71 -11.34
CA LYS A 212 20.14 1.14 -11.56
C LYS A 212 21.13 2.24 -11.93
N ALA A 213 20.76 3.09 -12.87
CA ALA A 213 21.56 4.20 -13.35
C ALA A 213 21.51 5.42 -12.40
N GLU A 214 20.51 5.50 -11.52
CA GLU A 214 20.29 6.61 -10.59
C GLU A 214 20.08 7.93 -11.35
N THR A 215 19.23 7.88 -12.37
CA THR A 215 18.97 9.03 -13.26
C THR A 215 17.49 9.26 -13.50
N LEU A 216 17.10 10.54 -13.60
CA LEU A 216 15.76 10.94 -14.01
C LEU A 216 15.58 10.63 -15.51
N LEU A 217 14.63 9.76 -15.84
CA LEU A 217 14.28 9.41 -17.22
C LEU A 217 13.35 10.44 -17.86
N GLY A 218 12.51 11.08 -17.06
CA GLY A 218 11.56 12.07 -17.54
C GLY A 218 10.49 12.41 -16.51
N SER A 219 9.53 13.22 -16.92
CA SER A 219 8.37 13.56 -16.10
C SER A 219 7.08 13.54 -16.91
N VAL A 220 5.97 13.28 -16.22
CA VAL A 220 4.63 13.20 -16.79
C VAL A 220 3.77 14.29 -16.15
N ALA A 221 3.08 15.09 -16.95
CA ALA A 221 2.11 16.06 -16.43
C ALA A 221 0.84 15.37 -15.90
N THR A 222 0.36 15.81 -14.74
CA THR A 222 -0.82 15.24 -14.07
C THR A 222 -1.90 16.29 -13.87
N GLY A 223 -2.91 16.00 -13.03
CA GLY A 223 -3.82 17.00 -12.49
C GLY A 223 -3.13 17.80 -11.39
N LYS A 224 -3.92 18.38 -10.49
CA LYS A 224 -3.37 19.21 -9.41
C LYS A 224 -3.01 18.36 -8.19
N ARG A 225 -1.79 18.55 -7.68
CA ARG A 225 -1.26 17.92 -6.47
C ARG A 225 -1.32 16.39 -6.54
N PRO A 226 -0.52 15.78 -7.43
CA PRO A 226 -0.45 14.33 -7.51
C PRO A 226 0.09 13.77 -6.19
N TYR A 227 -0.50 12.69 -5.68
CA TYR A 227 -0.17 12.19 -4.34
C TYR A 227 0.49 10.81 -4.33
N ALA A 228 -0.08 9.84 -5.04
CA ALA A 228 0.48 8.50 -5.18
C ALA A 228 0.24 7.93 -6.58
N VAL A 229 0.99 6.88 -6.96
CA VAL A 229 0.92 6.24 -8.28
C VAL A 229 0.73 4.74 -8.13
N ALA A 230 -0.25 4.18 -8.84
CA ALA A 230 -0.38 2.73 -9.04
C ALA A 230 -0.08 2.36 -10.50
N LEU A 231 0.35 1.12 -10.75
CA LEU A 231 0.81 0.65 -12.06
C LEU A 231 0.00 -0.57 -12.48
N ALA A 232 -0.63 -0.51 -13.65
CA ALA A 232 -1.45 -1.60 -14.18
C ALA A 232 -1.49 -1.58 -15.71
N LYS A 233 -1.48 -2.76 -16.36
CA LYS A 233 -1.68 -2.90 -17.82
C LYS A 233 -0.82 -1.95 -18.68
N GLY A 234 0.45 -1.75 -18.30
CA GLY A 234 1.37 -0.84 -19.01
C GLY A 234 1.09 0.65 -18.83
N ARG A 235 0.22 1.01 -17.87
CA ARG A 235 -0.17 2.39 -17.55
C ARG A 235 0.16 2.72 -16.10
N GLY A 236 0.43 4.00 -15.86
CA GLY A 236 0.48 4.58 -14.52
C GLY A 236 -0.80 5.36 -14.22
N PHE A 237 -1.26 5.29 -12.98
CA PHE A 237 -2.47 5.92 -12.46
C PHE A 237 -2.06 6.80 -11.28
N SER A 238 -2.16 8.12 -11.42
CA SER A 238 -1.79 9.09 -10.39
C SER A 238 -3.04 9.73 -9.79
N THR A 239 -3.19 9.70 -8.46
CA THR A 239 -4.24 10.45 -7.76
C THR A 239 -3.92 11.93 -7.74
N ASP A 240 -4.88 12.79 -8.12
CA ASP A 240 -4.74 14.25 -8.16
C ASP A 240 -5.65 14.90 -7.10
N GLN A 241 -5.12 15.21 -5.92
CA GLN A 241 -5.91 15.61 -4.74
C GLN A 241 -6.88 16.76 -5.05
N TYR A 242 -6.35 17.86 -5.58
CA TYR A 242 -7.14 19.09 -5.80
C TYR A 242 -7.90 19.05 -7.13
N GLY A 243 -7.67 18.01 -7.93
CA GLY A 243 -8.41 17.76 -9.17
C GLY A 243 -9.67 16.92 -8.96
N GLY A 244 -9.73 16.10 -7.90
CA GLY A 244 -10.76 15.07 -7.78
C GLY A 244 -10.67 14.06 -8.92
N THR A 245 -9.44 13.77 -9.37
CA THR A 245 -9.19 12.94 -10.57
C THR A 245 -8.08 11.93 -10.37
N VAL A 246 -8.05 10.93 -11.24
CA VAL A 246 -6.89 10.10 -11.53
C VAL A 246 -6.35 10.43 -12.91
N SER A 247 -5.09 10.84 -12.99
CA SER A 247 -4.34 11.02 -14.23
C SER A 247 -3.74 9.68 -14.67
N VAL A 248 -4.06 9.25 -15.89
CA VAL A 248 -3.54 8.01 -16.49
C VAL A 248 -2.53 8.35 -17.56
N PHE A 249 -1.40 7.63 -17.58
CA PHE A 249 -0.33 7.80 -18.58
C PHE A 249 0.26 6.46 -18.99
N ASP A 250 0.88 6.43 -20.16
CA ASP A 250 1.53 5.24 -20.72
C ASP A 250 2.97 5.09 -20.16
N LEU A 251 3.34 3.91 -19.67
CA LEU A 251 4.65 3.70 -19.00
C LEU A 251 5.82 3.63 -19.98
N ALA A 252 5.58 3.33 -21.25
CA ALA A 252 6.63 3.24 -22.26
C ALA A 252 6.99 4.61 -22.84
N THR A 253 5.96 5.40 -23.15
CA THR A 253 6.07 6.70 -23.84
C THR A 253 6.01 7.90 -22.90
N LEU A 254 5.59 7.69 -21.65
CA LEU A 254 5.35 8.73 -20.64
C LEU A 254 4.32 9.79 -21.07
N GLN A 255 3.47 9.47 -22.04
CA GLN A 255 2.44 10.36 -22.53
C GLN A 255 1.14 10.23 -21.74
N PRO A 256 0.41 11.34 -21.49
CA PRO A 256 -0.92 11.28 -20.91
C PRO A 256 -1.89 10.46 -21.77
N VAL A 257 -2.75 9.68 -21.12
CA VAL A 257 -3.77 8.83 -21.76
C VAL A 257 -5.16 9.37 -21.47
N LYS A 258 -5.51 9.57 -20.19
CA LYS A 258 -6.86 9.98 -19.77
C LYS A 258 -6.83 10.65 -18.40
N ARG A 259 -7.83 11.46 -18.11
CA ARG A 259 -8.15 11.89 -16.74
C ARG A 259 -9.52 11.35 -16.35
N ILE A 260 -9.59 10.65 -15.23
CA ILE A 260 -10.80 9.99 -14.73
C ILE A 260 -11.28 10.78 -13.52
N SER A 261 -12.51 11.29 -13.53
CA SER A 261 -13.10 11.90 -12.33
C SER A 261 -13.37 10.83 -11.29
N VAL A 262 -12.90 11.07 -10.06
CA VAL A 262 -13.12 10.22 -8.89
C VAL A 262 -13.83 11.01 -7.78
N GLY A 263 -13.71 10.58 -6.53
CA GLY A 263 -14.23 11.31 -5.37
C GLY A 263 -13.34 12.51 -4.98
N ASP A 264 -13.72 13.15 -3.89
CA ASP A 264 -13.04 14.36 -3.42
C ASP A 264 -11.74 14.01 -2.70
N TYR A 265 -10.66 14.71 -3.07
CA TYR A 265 -9.35 14.60 -2.44
C TYR A 265 -8.76 13.17 -2.49
N PRO A 266 -8.56 12.58 -3.69
CA PRO A 266 -7.98 11.25 -3.82
C PRO A 266 -6.51 11.23 -3.37
N GLU A 267 -6.15 10.25 -2.54
CA GLU A 267 -4.80 10.05 -2.01
C GLU A 267 -4.29 8.63 -2.29
N GLY A 268 -4.67 7.66 -1.46
CA GLY A 268 -4.24 6.26 -1.58
C GLY A 268 -4.69 5.66 -2.90
N ILE A 269 -3.81 4.89 -3.53
CA ILE A 269 -4.11 4.17 -4.77
C ILE A 269 -3.30 2.88 -4.84
N GLU A 270 -3.96 1.78 -5.16
CA GLU A 270 -3.31 0.46 -5.31
C GLU A 270 -3.98 -0.35 -6.41
N THR A 271 -3.20 -1.19 -7.08
CA THR A 271 -3.69 -2.10 -8.13
C THR A 271 -3.87 -3.50 -7.56
N SER A 272 -4.94 -4.20 -7.95
CA SER A 272 -5.13 -5.60 -7.62
C SER A 272 -4.00 -6.49 -8.17
N ALA A 273 -3.74 -7.64 -7.56
CA ALA A 273 -2.64 -8.51 -7.96
C ALA A 273 -2.80 -9.07 -9.39
N ASP A 274 -4.04 -9.23 -9.86
CA ASP A 274 -4.34 -9.59 -11.25
C ASP A 274 -4.14 -8.44 -12.25
N GLY A 275 -3.86 -7.23 -11.75
CA GLY A 275 -3.66 -6.02 -12.52
C GLY A 275 -4.92 -5.46 -13.19
N ASN A 276 -6.11 -6.00 -12.89
CA ASN A 276 -7.35 -5.64 -13.59
C ASN A 276 -8.07 -4.45 -12.95
N SER A 277 -7.91 -4.23 -11.65
CA SER A 277 -8.58 -3.16 -10.90
C SER A 277 -7.57 -2.21 -10.27
N VAL A 278 -7.88 -0.93 -10.28
CA VAL A 278 -7.17 0.12 -9.54
C VAL A 278 -8.14 0.71 -8.52
N TYR A 279 -7.80 0.59 -7.25
CA TYR A 279 -8.59 1.11 -6.14
C TYR A 279 -8.05 2.47 -5.71
N VAL A 280 -8.94 3.45 -5.59
CA VAL A 280 -8.62 4.85 -5.29
C VAL A 280 -9.34 5.25 -4.01
N VAL A 281 -8.60 5.75 -3.03
CA VAL A 281 -9.12 6.17 -1.74
C VAL A 281 -9.30 7.68 -1.74
N ASN A 282 -10.54 8.13 -1.54
CA ASN A 282 -10.94 9.54 -1.64
C ASN A 282 -11.21 10.07 -0.23
N TRP A 283 -10.31 10.89 0.29
CA TRP A 283 -10.31 11.32 1.68
C TRP A 283 -11.58 12.09 2.02
N PHE A 284 -11.88 13.19 1.33
CA PHE A 284 -12.97 14.07 1.78
C PHE A 284 -14.36 13.52 1.47
N SER A 285 -14.49 12.60 0.52
CA SER A 285 -15.76 11.93 0.25
C SER A 285 -15.98 10.64 1.03
N ASN A 286 -15.00 10.17 1.83
CA ASN A 286 -15.10 8.94 2.64
C ASN A 286 -15.45 7.69 1.82
N GLU A 287 -14.81 7.52 0.65
CA GLU A 287 -15.10 6.42 -0.27
C GLU A 287 -13.84 5.83 -0.92
N VAL A 288 -13.87 4.52 -1.18
CA VAL A 288 -12.96 3.81 -2.09
C VAL A 288 -13.67 3.58 -3.42
N TRP A 289 -13.07 3.98 -4.53
CA TRP A 289 -13.59 3.75 -5.88
C TRP A 289 -12.73 2.70 -6.59
N ALA A 290 -13.36 1.84 -7.38
CA ALA A 290 -12.65 0.90 -8.24
C ALA A 290 -12.70 1.37 -9.70
N ILE A 291 -11.57 1.27 -10.38
CA ILE A 291 -11.40 1.57 -11.81
C ILE A 291 -10.93 0.31 -12.51
N ASP A 292 -11.57 -0.07 -13.60
CA ASP A 292 -11.07 -1.12 -14.48
C ASP A 292 -9.85 -0.60 -15.25
N ALA A 293 -8.70 -1.26 -15.09
CA ALA A 293 -7.40 -0.81 -15.56
C ALA A 293 -7.29 -0.80 -17.09
N GLU A 294 -8.09 -1.61 -17.79
CA GLU A 294 -8.07 -1.74 -19.25
C GLU A 294 -8.98 -0.71 -19.91
N THR A 295 -10.25 -0.66 -19.49
CA THR A 295 -11.30 0.19 -20.04
C THR A 295 -11.28 1.61 -19.46
N LEU A 296 -10.60 1.82 -18.34
CA LEU A 296 -10.52 3.10 -17.62
C LEU A 296 -11.91 3.60 -17.17
N ALA A 297 -12.82 2.67 -16.88
CA ALA A 297 -14.16 2.94 -16.38
C ALA A 297 -14.22 2.77 -14.86
N VAL A 298 -14.96 3.65 -14.17
CA VAL A 298 -15.27 3.46 -12.75
C VAL A 298 -16.29 2.33 -12.63
N THR A 299 -15.97 1.30 -11.86
CA THR A 299 -16.77 0.07 -11.73
C THR A 299 -17.45 -0.08 -10.37
N ALA A 300 -16.96 0.63 -9.35
CA ALA A 300 -17.57 0.64 -8.02
C ALA A 300 -17.23 1.92 -7.26
N LYS A 301 -18.10 2.25 -6.30
CA LYS A 301 -17.90 3.27 -5.26
C LYS A 301 -18.35 2.66 -3.94
N MET A 302 -17.50 2.70 -2.94
CA MET A 302 -17.64 1.93 -1.71
C MET A 302 -17.39 2.85 -0.52
N PRO A 303 -18.40 3.12 0.32
CA PRO A 303 -18.23 3.98 1.49
C PRO A 303 -17.33 3.31 2.54
N VAL A 304 -16.52 4.10 3.22
CA VAL A 304 -15.60 3.68 4.30
C VAL A 304 -15.72 4.62 5.51
N GLY A 305 -14.77 4.54 6.46
CA GLY A 305 -14.73 5.41 7.63
C GLY A 305 -14.35 6.86 7.29
N ASP A 306 -14.17 7.66 8.34
CA ASP A 306 -13.95 9.10 8.20
C ASP A 306 -12.47 9.45 7.95
N GLY A 307 -12.23 10.21 6.89
CA GLY A 307 -10.92 10.61 6.43
C GLY A 307 -10.01 9.46 5.99
N PRO A 308 -10.44 8.62 5.03
CA PRO A 308 -9.65 7.50 4.55
C PRO A 308 -8.43 7.97 3.77
N ARG A 309 -7.28 7.37 4.05
CA ARG A 309 -5.99 7.76 3.46
C ARG A 309 -5.30 6.61 2.73
N ALA A 310 -5.18 5.47 3.40
CA ALA A 310 -4.55 4.23 2.92
C ALA A 310 -3.24 4.46 2.12
N PHE A 311 -2.29 5.16 2.74
CA PHE A 311 -1.02 5.48 2.07
C PHE A 311 -0.05 4.29 2.12
N GLY A 312 0.08 3.56 1.00
CA GLY A 312 0.94 2.38 0.87
C GLY A 312 0.17 1.19 0.31
N THR A 313 0.49 -0.02 0.78
CA THR A 313 -0.18 -1.27 0.36
C THR A 313 -1.28 -1.65 1.36
N PHE A 314 -2.53 -1.62 0.91
CA PHE A 314 -3.74 -1.80 1.71
C PHE A 314 -4.62 -2.96 1.24
N LEU A 315 -4.40 -3.51 0.06
CA LEU A 315 -5.12 -4.68 -0.45
C LEU A 315 -4.63 -5.96 0.21
N ARG A 316 -5.59 -6.79 0.62
CA ARG A 316 -5.39 -8.16 1.08
C ARG A 316 -6.09 -9.09 0.10
N GLU A 317 -5.32 -9.69 -0.79
CA GLU A 317 -5.83 -10.63 -1.77
C GLU A 317 -5.43 -12.05 -1.37
N THR A 318 -6.41 -12.94 -1.28
CA THR A 318 -6.14 -14.37 -1.15
C THR A 318 -5.83 -14.92 -2.53
N LEU A 319 -4.58 -15.34 -2.76
CA LEU A 319 -4.18 -16.14 -3.92
C LEU A 319 -4.78 -17.55 -3.85
#